data_AF-A0A2T0I3Q0-F1
#
_entry.id   AF-A0A2T0I3Q0-F1
#
_cell.length_a   1.000
_cell.length_b   1.000
_cell.length_c   1.000
_cell.angle_alpha   90.00
_cell.angle_beta   90.00
_cell.angle_gamma   90.00
#
_symmetry.space_group_name_H-M   'P 1'
#
loop_
_entity.id
_entity.type
_entity.pdbx_description
1 polymer ?
#
loop_
_entity_poly.entity_id
_entity_poly.type
_entity_poly.pdbx_seq_one_letter_code
_entity_poly.pdbx_strand_id
1 'polypeptide(L)'
;MQTLKVKIIGTRPLLIHADVFADPLNKLTKAHKVLTSKRKKSDEDHELIARSEWRGGLYFADDIGPFLPGINIESSLVAGGKLSKMGTQLKRSVEIMDSRCPIIYTGPRTVEDLWDQAFYDARSVKVGTARITRYRPLFREWSTICEIAYDQESIDRAQVLKCLEDAGQYCGVGDYRPKFGRFTVEVL
;
A
#
# COMPACT_ATOMS: atom_id res chain seq x y z
N MET A 1 -16.23 -8.57 -21.07
CA MET A 1 -15.08 -8.28 -20.18
C MET A 1 -13.88 -9.05 -20.66
N GLN A 2 -12.72 -8.40 -20.69
CA GLN A 2 -11.42 -9.00 -20.98
C GLN A 2 -10.54 -8.93 -19.73
N THR A 3 -9.53 -9.79 -19.63
CA THR A 3 -8.55 -9.73 -18.55
C THR A 3 -7.15 -9.44 -19.07
N LEU A 4 -6.38 -8.75 -18.25
CA LEU A 4 -4.98 -8.41 -18.50
C LEU A 4 -4.19 -8.71 -17.23
N LYS A 5 -3.33 -9.72 -17.30
CA LYS A 5 -2.42 -10.06 -16.22
C LYS A 5 -1.16 -9.21 -16.33
N VAL A 6 -0.78 -8.54 -15.24
CA VAL A 6 0.40 -7.68 -15.21
C VAL A 6 1.24 -7.95 -13.97
N LYS A 7 2.54 -7.72 -14.11
CA LYS A 7 3.47 -7.60 -13.01
C LYS A 7 3.84 -6.13 -12.84
N ILE A 8 3.64 -5.62 -11.62
CA ILE A 8 4.02 -4.29 -11.20
C ILE A 8 5.36 -4.41 -10.47
N ILE A 9 6.37 -3.66 -10.91
CA ILE A 9 7.74 -3.73 -10.37
C ILE A 9 8.13 -2.37 -9.80
N GLY A 10 8.44 -2.32 -8.51
CA GLY A 10 8.80 -1.09 -7.82
C GLY A 10 10.08 -0.44 -8.37
N THR A 11 10.01 0.85 -8.72
CA THR A 11 11.18 1.69 -9.02
C THR A 11 11.54 2.62 -7.86
N ARG A 12 10.67 2.72 -6.87
CA ARG A 12 10.95 3.33 -5.56
C ARG A 12 10.42 2.41 -4.46
N PRO A 13 10.95 2.53 -3.22
CA PRO A 13 10.44 1.77 -2.09
C PRO A 13 8.93 1.94 -1.93
N LEU A 14 8.25 0.85 -1.56
CA LEU A 14 6.82 0.84 -1.25
C LEU A 14 6.64 1.14 0.23
N LEU A 15 6.00 2.27 0.51
CA LEU A 15 5.51 2.60 1.84
C LEU A 15 4.02 2.29 1.90
N ILE A 16 3.58 1.59 2.93
CA ILE A 16 2.15 1.28 3.12
C ILE A 16 1.65 1.81 4.46
N HIS A 17 0.35 2.07 4.49
CA HIS A 17 -0.36 2.47 5.71
C HIS A 17 -1.78 1.94 5.64
N ALA A 18 -2.00 0.77 6.22
CA ALA A 18 -3.32 0.19 6.34
C ALA A 18 -4.24 1.03 7.25
N ASP A 19 -5.53 0.94 6.99
CA ASP A 19 -6.60 1.64 7.68
C ASP A 19 -7.14 0.85 8.88
N VAL A 20 -6.38 -0.14 9.39
CA VAL A 20 -6.77 -1.01 10.52
C VAL A 20 -7.28 -0.20 11.71
N PHE A 21 -6.63 0.91 12.02
CA PHE A 21 -6.98 1.77 13.16
C PHE A 21 -8.25 2.62 12.95
N ALA A 22 -8.81 2.64 11.74
CA ALA A 22 -10.12 3.25 11.49
C ALA A 22 -11.25 2.41 12.12
N ASP A 23 -11.07 1.09 12.28
CA ASP A 23 -12.02 0.23 12.96
C ASP A 23 -11.77 0.22 14.49
N PRO A 24 -12.66 0.81 15.31
CA PRO A 24 -12.51 0.80 16.77
C PRO A 24 -12.73 -0.58 17.40
N LEU A 25 -13.32 -1.53 16.68
CA LEU A 25 -13.59 -2.88 17.16
C LEU A 25 -12.41 -3.84 16.92
N ASN A 26 -11.50 -3.48 16.00
CA ASN A 26 -10.32 -4.27 15.68
C ASN A 26 -9.41 -4.46 16.91
N LYS A 27 -8.89 -5.68 17.06
CA LYS A 27 -8.01 -6.06 18.18
C LYS A 27 -6.75 -5.21 18.24
N LEU A 28 -6.14 -4.91 17.08
CA LEU A 28 -4.93 -4.07 17.00
C LEU A 28 -5.23 -2.63 17.42
N THR A 29 -6.39 -2.08 17.05
CA THR A 29 -6.83 -0.73 17.47
C THR A 29 -7.01 -0.66 18.98
N LYS A 30 -7.67 -1.65 19.58
CA LYS A 30 -7.86 -1.73 21.04
C LYS A 30 -6.52 -1.81 21.76
N ALA A 31 -5.61 -2.67 21.30
CA ALA A 31 -4.27 -2.80 21.88
C ALA A 31 -3.47 -1.49 21.77
N HIS A 32 -3.48 -0.84 20.60
CA HIS A 32 -2.81 0.44 20.39
C HIS A 32 -3.34 1.55 21.30
N LYS A 33 -4.67 1.59 21.53
CA LYS A 33 -5.31 2.55 22.43
C LYS A 33 -4.86 2.38 23.89
N VAL A 34 -4.69 1.14 24.36
CA VAL A 34 -4.17 0.88 25.70
C VAL A 34 -2.77 1.48 25.86
N LEU A 35 -1.88 1.26 24.89
CA LEU A 35 -0.51 1.79 24.91
C LEU A 35 -0.48 3.32 24.86
N THR A 36 -1.24 3.92 23.95
CA THR A 36 -1.23 5.37 23.72
C THR A 36 -1.94 6.18 24.80
N SER A 37 -2.88 5.58 25.54
CA SER A 37 -3.63 6.24 26.62
C SER A 37 -2.83 6.51 27.90
N LYS A 38 -1.63 5.93 28.05
CA LYS A 38 -0.74 6.19 29.20
C LYS A 38 -0.35 7.67 29.27
N ARG A 39 -0.54 8.32 30.44
CA ARG A 39 -0.25 9.75 30.65
C ARG A 39 1.25 10.05 30.60
N LYS A 40 2.06 9.26 31.32
CA LYS A 40 3.52 9.27 31.24
C LYS A 40 3.94 8.02 30.49
N LYS A 41 4.86 8.17 29.55
CA LYS A 41 5.39 7.10 28.72
C LYS A 41 6.88 6.94 29.01
N SER A 42 7.32 5.72 29.27
CA SER A 42 8.74 5.39 29.28
C SER A 42 9.27 5.24 27.85
N ASP A 43 10.58 5.07 27.70
CA ASP A 43 11.19 4.76 26.40
C ASP A 43 10.67 3.41 25.86
N GLU A 44 10.49 2.42 26.73
CA GLU A 44 9.86 1.13 26.39
C GLU A 44 8.41 1.31 25.89
N ASP A 45 7.64 2.22 26.51
CA ASP A 45 6.29 2.55 26.00
C ASP A 45 6.34 3.14 24.59
N HIS A 46 7.34 3.97 24.29
CA HIS A 46 7.53 4.54 22.97
C HIS A 46 7.89 3.48 21.92
N GLU A 47 8.72 2.51 22.26
CA GLU A 47 9.05 1.37 21.39
C GLU A 47 7.83 0.49 21.13
N LEU A 48 7.04 0.17 22.17
CA LEU A 48 5.80 -0.59 22.02
C LEU A 48 4.77 0.13 21.16
N ILE A 49 4.64 1.45 21.31
CA ILE A 49 3.75 2.27 20.48
C ILE A 49 4.24 2.27 19.03
N ALA A 50 5.55 2.42 18.80
CA ALA A 50 6.15 2.39 17.47
C ALA A 50 5.89 1.05 16.75
N ARG A 51 6.12 -0.08 17.44
CA ARG A 51 5.85 -1.42 16.91
C ARG A 51 4.36 -1.63 16.64
N SER A 52 3.51 -1.20 17.57
CA SER A 52 2.05 -1.30 17.43
C SER A 52 1.54 -0.48 16.24
N GLU A 53 2.06 0.74 16.05
CA GLU A 53 1.73 1.60 14.92
C GLU A 53 2.16 1.00 13.59
N TRP A 54 3.40 0.53 13.51
CA TRP A 54 3.91 -0.17 12.34
C TRP A 54 3.03 -1.37 11.99
N ARG A 55 2.67 -2.18 12.99
CA ARG A 55 1.82 -3.35 12.79
C ARG A 55 0.44 -2.98 12.28
N GLY A 56 -0.16 -1.91 12.81
CA GLY A 56 -1.45 -1.40 12.34
C GLY A 56 -1.39 -0.85 10.91
N GLY A 57 -0.22 -0.37 10.47
CA GLY A 57 0.01 0.08 9.10
C GLY A 57 0.28 -1.05 8.09
N LEU A 58 0.45 -2.29 8.54
CA LEU A 58 0.80 -3.44 7.69
C LEU A 58 -0.45 -4.21 7.23
N TYR A 59 -0.66 -4.24 5.93
CA TYR A 59 -1.55 -5.22 5.30
C TYR A 59 -0.91 -6.61 5.36
N PHE A 60 -1.52 -7.51 6.11
CA PHE A 60 -0.99 -8.85 6.36
C PHE A 60 -2.12 -9.87 6.44
N ALA A 61 -1.93 -11.03 5.82
CA ALA A 61 -2.80 -12.19 5.98
C ALA A 61 -1.92 -13.42 6.21
N ASP A 62 -2.30 -14.32 7.11
CA ASP A 62 -1.41 -15.43 7.54
C ASP A 62 -1.07 -16.40 6.41
N ASP A 63 -1.97 -16.55 5.42
CA ASP A 63 -1.81 -17.38 4.23
C ASP A 63 -0.92 -16.76 3.15
N ILE A 64 -0.85 -15.42 3.10
CA ILE A 64 -0.16 -14.67 2.04
C ILE A 64 1.13 -14.01 2.56
N GLY A 65 1.19 -13.62 3.83
CA GLY A 65 2.14 -12.65 4.36
C GLY A 65 1.74 -11.21 4.00
N PRO A 66 2.71 -10.30 3.82
CA PRO A 66 2.42 -8.93 3.39
C PRO A 66 1.80 -8.87 2.01
N PHE A 67 0.76 -8.07 1.87
CA PHE A 67 0.04 -7.89 0.61
C PHE A 67 -0.29 -6.42 0.37
N LEU A 68 -0.61 -6.08 -0.88
CA LEU A 68 -1.18 -4.81 -1.28
C LEU A 68 -2.64 -5.04 -1.66
N PRO A 69 -3.61 -4.31 -1.10
CA PRO A 69 -4.99 -4.42 -1.52
C PRO A 69 -5.16 -4.07 -3.01
N GLY A 70 -5.98 -4.83 -3.74
CA GLY A 70 -6.27 -4.56 -5.16
C GLY A 70 -6.80 -3.15 -5.38
N ILE A 71 -7.66 -2.66 -4.46
CA ILE A 71 -8.21 -1.30 -4.49
C ILE A 71 -7.13 -0.20 -4.41
N ASN A 72 -5.97 -0.47 -3.80
CA ASN A 72 -4.86 0.48 -3.78
C ASN A 72 -4.21 0.59 -5.17
N ILE A 73 -4.08 -0.54 -5.87
CA ILE A 73 -3.60 -0.60 -7.26
C ILE A 73 -4.61 0.08 -8.18
N GLU A 74 -5.91 -0.22 -8.02
CA GLU A 74 -6.99 0.42 -8.80
C GLU A 74 -7.00 1.94 -8.61
N SER A 75 -6.88 2.40 -7.36
CA SER A 75 -6.78 3.83 -7.06
C SER A 75 -5.55 4.48 -7.67
N SER A 76 -4.44 3.74 -7.80
CA SER A 76 -3.24 4.18 -8.51
C SER A 76 -3.51 4.30 -10.01
N LEU A 77 -4.07 3.26 -10.64
CA LEU A 77 -4.46 3.24 -12.04
C LEU A 77 -5.38 4.42 -12.40
N VAL A 78 -6.44 4.63 -11.62
CA VAL A 78 -7.36 5.76 -11.80
C VAL A 78 -6.63 7.10 -11.67
N ALA A 79 -5.66 7.23 -10.76
CA ALA A 79 -4.85 8.44 -10.63
C ALA A 79 -3.97 8.68 -11.88
N GLY A 80 -3.39 7.62 -12.46
CA GLY A 80 -2.68 7.69 -13.75
C GLY A 80 -3.59 8.15 -14.87
N GLY A 81 -4.77 7.54 -15.02
CA GLY A 81 -5.72 7.94 -16.06
C GLY A 81 -6.29 9.35 -15.92
N LYS A 82 -6.27 9.95 -14.72
CA LYS A 82 -6.63 11.38 -14.56
C LYS A 82 -5.71 12.31 -15.35
N LEU A 83 -4.46 11.92 -15.61
CA LEU A 83 -3.50 12.71 -16.40
C LEU A 83 -3.95 12.87 -17.86
N SER A 84 -4.70 11.88 -18.37
CA SER A 84 -5.31 11.88 -19.71
C SER A 84 -6.83 12.04 -19.68
N LYS A 85 -7.39 12.57 -18.58
CA LYS A 85 -8.84 12.79 -18.37
C LYS A 85 -9.70 11.50 -18.43
N MET A 86 -9.10 10.33 -18.26
CA MET A 86 -9.79 9.01 -18.28
C MET A 86 -10.19 8.49 -16.89
N GLY A 87 -9.90 9.23 -15.82
CA GLY A 87 -10.13 8.75 -14.44
C GLY A 87 -11.57 8.32 -14.14
N THR A 88 -12.57 9.02 -14.66
CA THR A 88 -13.99 8.65 -14.47
C THR A 88 -14.39 7.42 -15.30
N GLN A 89 -13.82 7.28 -16.49
CA GLN A 89 -14.03 6.13 -17.37
C GLN A 89 -13.45 4.87 -16.72
N LEU A 90 -12.20 4.92 -16.28
CA LEU A 90 -11.53 3.80 -15.57
C LEU A 90 -12.32 3.29 -14.37
N LYS A 91 -12.89 4.18 -13.55
CA LYS A 91 -13.72 3.79 -12.39
C LYS A 91 -14.97 2.98 -12.74
N ARG A 92 -15.43 3.03 -14.00
CA ARG A 92 -16.64 2.35 -14.46
C ARG A 92 -16.31 1.12 -15.31
N SER A 93 -15.12 1.09 -15.90
CA SER A 93 -14.76 0.12 -16.94
C SER A 93 -13.57 -0.77 -16.57
N VAL A 94 -12.95 -0.59 -15.40
CA VAL A 94 -11.80 -1.38 -14.95
C VAL A 94 -11.96 -1.78 -13.49
N GLU A 95 -11.55 -3.00 -13.18
CA GLU A 95 -11.50 -3.57 -11.83
C GLU A 95 -10.19 -4.35 -11.65
N ILE A 96 -9.57 -4.25 -10.47
CA ILE A 96 -8.51 -5.17 -10.07
C ILE A 96 -9.15 -6.40 -9.41
N MET A 97 -9.07 -7.56 -10.08
CA MET A 97 -9.73 -8.80 -9.66
C MET A 97 -9.15 -9.35 -8.34
N ASP A 98 -7.86 -9.14 -8.11
CA ASP A 98 -7.16 -9.61 -6.92
C ASP A 98 -7.40 -8.68 -5.71
N SER A 99 -8.30 -9.07 -4.81
CA SER A 99 -8.53 -8.33 -3.56
C SER A 99 -7.25 -8.16 -2.71
N ARG A 100 -6.37 -9.17 -2.70
CA ARG A 100 -5.11 -9.22 -1.95
C ARG A 100 -3.97 -9.62 -2.88
N CYS A 101 -3.17 -8.65 -3.30
CA CYS A 101 -2.04 -8.88 -4.19
C CYS A 101 -0.76 -9.10 -3.36
N PRO A 102 -0.13 -10.29 -3.35
CA PRO A 102 1.05 -10.55 -2.52
C PRO A 102 2.21 -9.60 -2.85
N ILE A 103 2.82 -8.99 -1.82
CA ILE A 103 4.06 -8.25 -2.03
C ILE A 103 5.18 -9.28 -2.16
N ILE A 104 5.83 -9.27 -3.33
CA ILE A 104 6.97 -10.11 -3.66
C ILE A 104 8.23 -9.30 -3.35
N TYR A 105 9.01 -9.77 -2.39
CA TYR A 105 10.25 -9.15 -1.92
C TYR A 105 11.16 -10.22 -1.29
N THR A 106 12.45 -9.92 -1.19
CA THR A 106 13.41 -10.76 -0.47
C THR A 106 13.42 -10.37 1.01
N GLY A 107 13.17 -11.33 1.89
CA GLY A 107 13.19 -11.10 3.34
C GLY A 107 12.23 -11.98 4.13
N PRO A 108 12.06 -11.70 5.43
CA PRO A 108 11.20 -12.45 6.32
C PRO A 108 9.72 -12.31 5.94
N ARG A 109 8.91 -13.31 6.31
CA ARG A 109 7.47 -13.36 6.00
C ARG A 109 6.57 -13.28 7.22
N THR A 110 7.12 -13.37 8.44
CA THR A 110 6.37 -13.22 9.69
C THR A 110 6.35 -11.76 10.14
N VAL A 111 5.36 -11.39 10.94
CA VAL A 111 5.22 -10.02 11.46
C VAL A 111 6.40 -9.66 12.36
N GLU A 112 6.81 -10.58 13.23
CA GLU A 112 7.89 -10.40 14.19
C GLU A 112 9.21 -10.17 13.46
N ASP A 113 9.57 -11.06 12.55
CA ASP A 113 10.86 -10.99 11.84
C ASP A 113 10.92 -9.75 10.91
N LEU A 114 9.80 -9.32 10.35
CA LEU A 114 9.74 -8.08 9.55
C LEU A 114 10.10 -6.84 10.39
N TRP A 115 9.61 -6.78 11.63
CA TRP A 115 9.96 -5.70 12.54
C TRP A 115 11.45 -5.75 12.90
N ASP A 116 11.93 -6.93 13.29
CA ASP A 116 13.32 -7.13 13.75
C ASP A 116 14.35 -6.86 12.64
N GLN A 117 13.99 -7.08 11.37
CA GLN A 117 14.83 -6.76 10.21
C GLN A 117 14.58 -5.36 9.62
N ALA A 118 13.94 -4.47 10.38
CA ALA A 118 13.73 -3.08 10.00
C ALA A 118 13.03 -2.88 8.64
N PHE A 119 11.94 -3.63 8.41
CA PHE A 119 10.96 -3.37 7.34
C PHE A 119 10.03 -2.21 7.71
N TYR A 120 10.63 -1.08 8.11
CA TYR A 120 9.91 0.13 8.45
C TYR A 120 10.67 1.39 8.01
N ASP A 121 9.87 2.43 7.78
CA ASP A 121 10.29 3.81 7.66
C ASP A 121 9.96 4.53 8.97
N ALA A 122 10.98 5.13 9.60
CA ALA A 122 10.83 5.95 10.80
C ALA A 122 11.14 7.41 10.42
N ARG A 123 10.13 8.28 10.43
CA ARG A 123 10.34 9.70 10.14
C ARG A 123 9.35 10.62 10.84
N SER A 124 9.77 11.86 11.05
CA SER A 124 8.90 12.89 11.61
C SER A 124 7.81 13.29 10.61
N VAL A 125 6.56 13.36 11.06
CA VAL A 125 5.44 13.94 10.31
C VAL A 125 4.73 14.99 11.17
N LYS A 126 3.97 15.88 10.53
CA LYS A 126 3.11 16.85 11.21
C LYS A 126 1.73 16.22 11.41
N VAL A 127 1.28 16.11 12.67
CA VAL A 127 -0.08 15.70 13.04
C VAL A 127 -0.73 16.83 13.82
N GLY A 128 -1.69 17.51 13.19
CA GLY A 128 -2.21 18.78 13.72
C GLY A 128 -1.10 19.81 13.85
N THR A 129 -0.81 20.26 15.07
CA THR A 129 0.30 21.18 15.38
C THR A 129 1.58 20.46 15.82
N ALA A 130 1.50 19.18 16.21
CA ALA A 130 2.63 18.42 16.73
C ALA A 130 3.49 17.82 15.60
N ARG A 131 4.78 17.64 15.88
CA ARG A 131 5.71 16.87 15.04
C ARG A 131 6.08 15.60 15.79
N ILE A 132 5.70 14.45 15.25
CA ILE A 132 5.93 13.13 15.87
C ILE A 132 6.60 12.20 14.87
N THR A 133 7.45 11.29 15.35
CA THR A 133 8.00 10.21 14.54
C THR A 133 6.93 9.14 14.34
N ARG A 134 6.69 8.76 13.09
CA ARG A 134 5.79 7.67 12.70
C ARG A 134 6.60 6.50 12.17
N TYR A 135 6.16 5.30 12.51
CA TYR A 135 6.74 4.05 12.02
C TYR A 135 5.75 3.39 11.05
N ARG A 136 6.14 3.25 9.79
CA ARG A 136 5.28 2.70 8.73
C ARG A 136 5.98 1.56 8.00
N PRO A 137 5.30 0.48 7.63
CA PRO A 137 5.95 -0.61 6.91
C PRO A 137 6.51 -0.16 5.56
N LEU A 138 7.72 -0.63 5.27
CA LEU A 138 8.50 -0.23 4.10
C LEU A 138 9.10 -1.47 3.43
N PHE A 139 8.85 -1.61 2.13
CA PHE A 139 9.51 -2.61 1.27
C PHE A 139 10.43 -1.88 0.29
N ARG A 140 11.74 -2.08 0.43
CA ARG A 140 12.77 -1.35 -0.34
C ARG A 140 12.75 -1.76 -1.81
N GLU A 141 12.69 -3.07 -2.04
CA GLU A 141 12.47 -3.69 -3.33
C GLU A 141 11.18 -4.50 -3.24
N TRP A 142 10.32 -4.36 -4.24
CA TRP A 142 9.02 -4.99 -4.23
C TRP A 142 8.51 -5.18 -5.66
N SER A 143 7.69 -6.21 -5.84
CA SER A 143 6.81 -6.35 -6.99
C SER A 143 5.51 -6.98 -6.55
N THR A 144 4.51 -6.96 -7.41
CA THR A 144 3.26 -7.70 -7.22
C THR A 144 2.70 -8.08 -8.58
N ILE A 145 1.93 -9.15 -8.63
CA ILE A 145 1.17 -9.55 -9.81
C ILE A 145 -0.30 -9.28 -9.52
N CYS A 146 -1.03 -8.77 -10.50
CA CYS A 146 -2.48 -8.63 -10.42
C CYS A 146 -3.14 -8.85 -11.78
N GLU A 147 -4.38 -9.32 -11.75
CA GLU A 147 -5.27 -9.42 -12.90
C GLU A 147 -6.21 -8.21 -12.95
N ILE A 148 -6.21 -7.54 -14.11
CA ILE A 148 -7.03 -6.38 -14.39
C ILE A 148 -8.15 -6.81 -15.33
N ALA A 149 -9.39 -6.71 -14.88
CA ALA A 149 -10.54 -6.89 -15.75
C ALA A 149 -10.98 -5.54 -16.32
N TYR A 150 -11.31 -5.51 -17.60
CA TYR A 150 -11.81 -4.29 -18.24
C TYR A 150 -12.92 -4.56 -19.26
N ASP A 151 -13.79 -3.56 -19.43
CA ASP A 151 -14.81 -3.53 -20.46
C ASP A 151 -14.25 -2.97 -21.77
N GLN A 152 -14.01 -3.85 -22.74
CA GLN A 152 -13.43 -3.53 -24.05
C GLN A 152 -14.31 -2.62 -24.91
N GLU A 153 -15.62 -2.54 -24.65
CA GLU A 153 -16.50 -1.60 -25.35
C GLU A 153 -16.30 -0.17 -24.84
N SER A 154 -15.93 -0.03 -23.57
CA SER A 154 -15.71 1.25 -22.92
C SER A 154 -14.26 1.73 -23.00
N ILE A 155 -13.26 0.85 -22.85
CA ILE A 155 -11.83 1.21 -22.82
C ILE A 155 -10.99 0.11 -23.49
N ASP A 156 -10.02 0.50 -24.31
CA ASP A 156 -9.14 -0.48 -24.95
C ASP A 156 -7.95 -0.88 -24.05
N ARG A 157 -7.33 -2.01 -24.41
CA ARG A 157 -6.18 -2.58 -23.68
C ARG A 157 -4.99 -1.61 -23.59
N ALA A 158 -4.70 -0.87 -24.66
CA ALA A 158 -3.56 0.02 -24.72
C ALA A 158 -3.77 1.24 -23.82
N GLN A 159 -4.99 1.75 -23.73
CA GLN A 159 -5.38 2.80 -22.81
C GLN A 159 -5.27 2.36 -21.35
N VAL A 160 -5.73 1.16 -21.00
CA VAL A 160 -5.57 0.60 -19.66
C VAL A 160 -4.10 0.50 -19.29
N LEU A 161 -3.29 -0.09 -20.16
CA LEU A 161 -1.85 -0.25 -19.93
C LEU A 161 -1.15 1.12 -19.79
N LYS A 162 -1.45 2.06 -20.68
CA LYS A 162 -0.88 3.41 -20.64
C LYS A 162 -1.23 4.14 -19.35
N CYS A 163 -2.47 4.03 -18.88
CA CYS A 163 -2.89 4.61 -17.61
C CYS A 163 -2.16 3.98 -16.43
N LEU A 164 -1.86 2.68 -16.48
CA LEU A 164 -1.11 1.99 -15.43
C LEU A 164 0.38 2.38 -15.44
N GLU A 165 0.98 2.51 -16.62
CA GLU A 165 2.35 3.04 -16.78
C GLU A 165 2.45 4.47 -16.25
N ASP A 166 1.50 5.32 -16.61
CA ASP A 166 1.43 6.71 -16.13
C ASP A 166 1.18 6.75 -14.61
N ALA A 167 0.36 5.84 -14.07
CA ALA A 167 0.22 5.68 -12.63
C ALA A 167 1.56 5.34 -11.98
N GLY A 168 2.29 4.37 -12.53
CA GLY A 168 3.61 3.96 -12.06
C GLY A 168 4.65 5.07 -12.12
N GLN A 169 4.67 5.86 -13.19
CA GLN A 169 5.65 6.91 -13.44
C GLN A 169 5.33 8.24 -12.73
N TYR A 170 4.04 8.58 -12.56
CA TYR A 170 3.59 9.92 -12.15
C TYR A 170 2.77 9.96 -10.86
N CYS A 171 2.11 8.87 -10.47
CA CYS A 171 1.30 8.81 -9.24
C CYS A 171 1.90 7.95 -8.11
N GLY A 172 2.22 6.68 -8.38
CA GLY A 172 2.64 5.67 -7.42
C GLY A 172 1.46 4.98 -6.71
N VAL A 173 1.75 3.97 -5.90
CA VAL A 173 0.81 3.22 -5.04
C VAL A 173 1.24 3.25 -3.57
N GLY A 174 0.30 3.02 -2.65
CA GLY A 174 0.54 3.08 -1.21
C GLY A 174 0.56 4.51 -0.66
N ASP A 175 1.39 4.73 0.36
CA ASP A 175 1.44 5.96 1.15
C ASP A 175 2.58 6.91 0.69
N TYR A 176 2.47 8.17 1.07
CA TYR A 176 3.41 9.25 0.76
C TYR A 176 3.79 9.37 -0.73
N ARG A 177 2.79 9.15 -1.59
CA ARG A 177 2.87 9.37 -3.02
C ARG A 177 3.05 10.85 -3.35
N PRO A 178 3.83 11.23 -4.39
CA PRO A 178 4.53 10.37 -5.35
C PRO A 178 5.97 10.01 -4.94
N LYS A 179 6.38 10.26 -3.69
CA LYS A 179 7.75 9.99 -3.24
C LYS A 179 8.04 8.49 -3.11
N PHE A 180 7.03 7.69 -2.77
CA PHE A 180 7.10 6.24 -2.62
C PHE A 180 6.18 5.52 -3.62
N GLY A 181 6.39 4.21 -3.78
CA GLY A 181 5.52 3.31 -4.52
C GLY A 181 5.43 3.60 -6.02
N ARG A 182 6.43 4.22 -6.62
CA ARG A 182 6.60 4.29 -8.08
C ARG A 182 6.91 2.90 -8.62
N PHE A 183 6.49 2.63 -9.86
CA PHE A 183 6.68 1.31 -10.47
C PHE A 183 6.73 1.36 -11.99
N THR A 184 7.20 0.28 -12.60
CA THR A 184 7.02 -0.08 -14.01
C THR A 184 6.05 -1.24 -14.14
N VAL A 185 5.57 -1.48 -15.36
CA VAL A 185 4.58 -2.51 -15.67
C VAL A 185 5.17 -3.48 -16.69
N GLU A 186 4.98 -4.77 -16.46
CA GLU A 186 5.29 -5.86 -17.40
C GLU A 186 4.00 -6.66 -17.63
N VAL A 187 3.65 -6.89 -18.89
CA VAL A 187 2.51 -7.75 -19.26
C VAL A 187 2.96 -9.22 -19.18
N LEU A 188 2.12 -10.08 -18.60
CA LEU A 188 2.36 -11.52 -18.49
C LEU A 188 1.53 -12.32 -19.50
#